data_AF-A0A399WBE7-F1
#
_entry.id   AF-A0A399WBE7-F1
#
_cell.length_a   1.000
_cell.length_b   1.000
_cell.length_c   1.000
_cell.angle_alpha   90.00
_cell.angle_beta   90.00
_cell.angle_gamma   90.00
#
_symmetry.space_group_name_H-M   'P 1'
#
loop_
_entity.id
_entity.type
_entity.pdbx_description
1 polymer ?
#
loop_
_entity_poly.entity_id
_entity_poly.type
_entity_poly.pdbx_seq_one_letter_code
_entity_poly.pdbx_strand_id
1 'polypeptide(L)'
;MGGFSLLELMIAMFILIILISVAIPTYQRSVQHAKETVLSENLWQMRRAIDQFYADKGHLPKSIDDLVTEKYLRDRPMDPVTEST
;
A
#
# COMPACT_ATOMS: atom_id res chain seq x y z
N MET A 1 23.02 -47.26 2.59
CA MET A 1 22.16 -46.05 2.58
C MET A 1 22.10 -45.54 4.01
N GLY A 2 22.93 -44.54 4.34
CA GLY A 2 22.88 -43.90 5.66
C GLY A 2 21.63 -43.04 5.72
N GLY A 3 20.65 -43.45 6.51
CA GLY A 3 19.44 -42.67 6.75
C GLY A 3 19.75 -41.51 7.70
N PHE A 4 19.17 -40.34 7.42
CA PHE A 4 19.25 -39.16 8.28
C PHE A 4 18.89 -39.49 9.73
N SER A 5 19.61 -38.89 10.67
CA SER A 5 19.29 -39.02 12.09
C SER A 5 18.04 -38.22 12.43
N LEU A 6 17.25 -38.71 13.41
CA LEU A 6 16.15 -37.93 13.99
C LEU A 6 16.62 -36.54 14.47
N LEU A 7 17.85 -36.49 14.97
CA LEU A 7 18.47 -35.25 15.46
C LEU A 7 18.70 -34.23 14.34
N GLU A 8 19.08 -34.67 13.14
CA GLU A 8 19.25 -33.77 11.99
C GLU A 8 17.92 -33.15 11.57
N LEU A 9 16.85 -33.95 11.53
CA LEU A 9 15.52 -33.43 11.21
C LEU A 9 15.05 -32.43 12.27
N MET A 10 15.32 -32.68 13.55
CA MET A 10 14.98 -31.76 14.63
C MET A 10 15.72 -30.42 14.50
N ILE A 11 17.02 -30.45 14.22
CA ILE A 11 17.81 -29.23 14.01
C ILE A 11 17.31 -28.48 12.77
N ALA A 12 17.03 -29.19 11.66
CA ALA A 12 16.50 -28.59 10.44
C ALA A 12 15.14 -27.90 10.68
N MET A 13 14.24 -28.56 11.41
CA MET A 13 12.94 -27.97 11.78
C MET A 13 13.10 -26.77 12.71
N PHE A 14 14.03 -26.82 13.66
CA PHE A 14 14.29 -25.70 14.57
C PHE A 14 14.78 -24.45 13.81
N ILE A 15 15.71 -24.63 12.86
CA ILE A 15 16.17 -23.53 11.99
C ILE A 15 15.02 -22.99 11.14
N LEU A 16 14.18 -23.88 10.57
CA LEU A 16 13.02 -23.48 9.76
C LEU A 16 12.03 -22.62 10.56
N ILE A 17 11.74 -22.98 11.81
CA ILE A 17 10.84 -22.20 12.67
C ILE A 17 11.40 -20.79 12.93
N ILE A 18 12.69 -20.69 13.23
CA ILE A 18 13.35 -19.39 13.46
C ILE A 18 13.26 -18.50 12.21
N LEU A 19 13.52 -19.07 11.03
CA LEU A 19 13.43 -18.33 9.77
C LEU A 19 12.02 -17.82 9.51
N ILE A 20 10.99 -18.66 9.68
CA ILE A 20 9.60 -18.27 9.48
C ILE A 20 9.19 -17.17 10.47
N SER A 21 9.62 -17.26 11.73
CA SER A 21 9.34 -16.26 12.75
C SER A 21 9.84 -14.86 12.38
N VAL A 22 10.95 -14.74 11.63
CA VAL A 22 11.51 -13.46 11.17
C VAL A 22 10.97 -13.05 9.80
N ALA A 23 10.61 -14.01 8.94
CA ALA A 23 10.10 -13.76 7.60
C ALA A 23 8.70 -13.10 7.58
N ILE A 24 7.82 -13.46 8.51
CA ILE A 24 6.44 -12.93 8.57
C ILE A 24 6.41 -11.41 8.80
N PRO A 25 7.04 -10.84 9.86
CA PRO A 25 6.96 -9.40 10.12
C PRO A 25 7.67 -8.57 9.05
N THR A 26 8.72 -9.10 8.41
CA THR A 26 9.46 -8.39 7.36
C THR A 26 8.63 -8.21 6.09
N TYR A 27 7.86 -9.23 5.69
CA TYR A 27 6.93 -9.13 4.55
C TYR A 27 5.85 -8.07 4.79
N GLN A 28 5.21 -8.07 5.97
CA GLN A 28 4.15 -7.11 6.30
C GLN A 28 4.63 -5.65 6.24
N ARG A 29 5.85 -5.39 6.71
CA ARG A 29 6.44 -4.06 6.70
C ARG A 29 6.67 -3.53 5.28
N SER A 30 7.14 -4.37 4.36
CA SER A 30 7.34 -3.98 2.96
C SER A 30 6.02 -3.64 2.27
N VAL A 31 4.97 -4.42 2.52
CA VAL A 31 3.64 -4.17 1.96
C VAL A 31 3.06 -2.87 2.52
N GLN A 32 3.21 -2.62 3.82
CA GLN A 32 2.73 -1.40 4.46
C GLN A 32 3.42 -0.15 3.88
N HIS A 33 4.74 -0.17 3.73
CA HIS A 33 5.46 0.96 3.12
C HIS A 33 5.06 1.21 1.66
N ALA A 34 4.79 0.15 0.89
CA ALA A 34 4.25 0.31 -0.46
C ALA A 34 2.86 0.98 -0.44
N LYS A 35 1.96 0.54 0.46
CA LYS A 35 0.63 1.17 0.64
C LYS A 35 0.76 2.65 1.02
N GLU A 36 1.66 2.99 1.96
CA GLU A 36 1.92 4.38 2.38
C GLU A 36 2.45 5.24 1.22
N THR A 37 3.34 4.69 0.40
CA THR A 37 3.90 5.40 -0.76
C THR A 37 2.81 5.70 -1.78
N VAL A 38 1.95 4.73 -2.08
CA VAL A 38 0.81 4.93 -3.01
C VAL A 38 -0.20 5.92 -2.43
N LEU A 39 -0.52 5.83 -1.13
CA LEU A 39 -1.42 6.79 -0.48
C LEU A 39 -0.88 8.22 -0.57
N SER A 40 0.42 8.40 -0.31
CA SER A 40 1.05 9.73 -0.39
C SER A 40 0.97 10.31 -1.81
N GLU A 41 1.23 9.51 -2.83
CA GLU A 41 1.12 9.92 -4.23
C GLU A 41 -0.34 10.26 -4.60
N ASN A 42 -1.31 9.44 -4.20
CA ASN A 42 -2.73 9.68 -4.45
C ASN A 42 -3.20 11.00 -3.82
N LEU A 43 -2.85 11.26 -2.56
CA LEU A 43 -3.18 12.51 -1.88
C LEU A 43 -2.51 13.72 -2.56
N TRP A 44 -1.28 13.57 -3.02
CA TRP A 44 -0.58 14.64 -3.74
C TRP A 44 -1.23 14.95 -5.09
N GLN A 45 -1.67 13.92 -5.83
CA GLN A 45 -2.43 14.08 -7.07
C GLN A 45 -3.78 14.77 -6.84
N MET A 46 -4.53 14.35 -5.82
CA MET A 46 -5.80 14.98 -5.46
C MET A 46 -5.61 16.45 -5.10
N ARG A 47 -4.58 16.77 -4.30
CA ARG A 47 -4.27 18.16 -3.94
C ARG A 47 -3.96 19.01 -5.17
N ARG A 48 -3.14 18.51 -6.10
CA ARG A 48 -2.86 19.21 -7.36
C ARG A 48 -4.12 19.43 -8.20
N ALA A 49 -5.02 18.44 -8.26
CA ALA A 49 -6.28 18.58 -8.97
C ALA A 49 -7.18 19.65 -8.34
N ILE A 50 -7.23 19.73 -7.00
CA ILE A 50 -7.97 20.78 -6.27
C ILE A 50 -7.37 22.16 -6.56
N ASP A 51 -6.04 22.28 -6.50
CA ASP A 51 -5.35 23.54 -6.76
C ASP A 51 -5.59 24.01 -8.21
N GLN A 52 -5.55 23.09 -9.17
CA GLN A 52 -5.85 23.37 -10.57
C GLN A 52 -7.31 23.79 -10.77
N PHE A 53 -8.26 23.07 -10.15
CA PHE A 53 -9.69 23.43 -10.19
C PHE A 53 -9.92 24.83 -9.65
N TYR A 54 -9.27 25.18 -8.53
CA TYR A 54 -9.37 26.49 -7.93
C TYR A 54 -8.79 27.59 -8.83
N ALA A 55 -7.64 27.33 -9.46
CA ALA A 55 -7.03 28.26 -10.41
C ALA A 55 -7.94 28.55 -11.62
N ASP A 56 -8.66 27.54 -12.11
CA ASP A 56 -9.48 27.65 -13.31
C ASP A 56 -10.91 28.17 -13.03
N LYS A 57 -11.51 27.83 -11.89
CA LYS A 57 -12.91 28.17 -11.55
C LYS A 57 -13.05 29.28 -10.51
N GLY A 58 -11.98 29.60 -9.78
CA GLY A 58 -11.96 30.62 -8.72
C GLY A 58 -12.67 30.22 -7.42
N HIS A 59 -13.12 28.98 -7.30
CA HIS A 59 -13.73 28.42 -6.09
C HIS A 59 -13.28 26.97 -5.88
N LEU A 60 -13.41 26.48 -4.65
CA LEU A 60 -13.07 25.09 -4.32
C LEU A 60 -14.16 24.13 -4.84
N PRO A 61 -13.80 22.88 -5.16
CA PRO A 61 -14.77 21.83 -5.47
C PRO A 61 -15.60 21.50 -4.22
N LYS A 62 -16.87 21.07 -4.39
CA LYS A 62 -17.75 20.70 -3.27
C LYS A 62 -17.53 19.24 -2.86
N SER A 63 -17.13 18.40 -3.81
CA SER A 63 -16.73 17.01 -3.58
C SER A 63 -15.57 16.61 -4.51
N ILE A 64 -14.95 15.47 -4.23
CA ILE A 64 -13.95 14.89 -5.13
C ILE A 64 -14.59 14.44 -6.46
N ASP A 65 -15.88 14.09 -6.45
CA ASP A 65 -16.61 13.71 -7.66
C ASP A 65 -16.73 14.86 -8.66
N ASP A 66 -16.74 16.11 -8.18
CA ASP A 66 -16.69 17.29 -9.05
C ASP A 66 -15.38 17.33 -9.86
N LEU A 67 -14.27 16.91 -9.26
CA LEU A 67 -12.97 16.84 -9.94
C LEU A 67 -12.95 15.77 -11.03
N VAL A 68 -13.67 14.66 -10.84
CA VAL A 68 -13.82 13.59 -11.85
C VAL A 68 -14.75 14.05 -12.98
N THR A 69 -15.88 14.64 -12.64
CA THR A 69 -16.89 15.14 -13.60
C THR A 69 -16.31 16.22 -14.50
N GLU A 70 -15.54 17.14 -13.92
CA GLU A 70 -14.87 18.26 -14.62
C GLU A 70 -13.51 17.85 -15.20
N LYS A 71 -13.15 16.56 -15.14
CA LYS A 71 -11.96 15.94 -15.75
C LYS A 71 -10.60 16.42 -15.23
N TYR A 72 -10.55 16.98 -14.02
CA TYR A 72 -9.29 17.24 -13.30
C TYR A 72 -8.70 15.97 -12.70
N LEU A 73 -9.55 14.99 -12.38
CA LEU A 73 -9.17 13.62 -12.04
C LEU A 73 -9.76 12.65 -13.07
N ARG A 74 -9.02 11.59 -13.39
CA ARG A 74 -9.49 10.54 -14.31
C ARG A 74 -10.52 9.62 -13.65
N ASP A 75 -10.30 9.33 -12.37
CA ASP A 75 -11.16 8.54 -11.49
C ASP A 75 -10.79 8.88 -10.03
N ARG A 76 -11.63 8.48 -9.07
CA ARG A 76 -11.34 8.68 -7.64
C ARG A 76 -10.19 7.75 -7.21
N PRO A 77 -9.04 8.28 -6.74
CA PRO A 77 -7.93 7.43 -6.32
C PRO A 77 -8.32 6.59 -5.10
N MET A 78 -8.09 5.29 -5.17
CA MET A 78 -8.33 4.34 -4.08
C MET A 78 -7.38 4.59 -2.90
N ASP A 79 -7.88 4.55 -1.67
CA ASP A 79 -7.04 4.56 -0.47
C ASP A 79 -6.54 3.11 -0.17
N PRO A 80 -5.24 2.81 -0.31
CA PRO A 80 -4.70 1.46 -0.11
C PRO A 80 -4.61 1.03 1.37
N VAL A 81 -4.81 1.96 2.30
CA VAL A 81 -4.77 1.72 3.76
C VAL A 81 -6.15 1.39 4.30
N THR A 82 -7.17 2.12 3.87
CA THR A 82 -8.56 1.92 4.32
C THR A 82 -9.42 1.11 3.35
N GLU A 83 -8.90 0.83 2.15
CA GLU A 83 -9.60 0.16 1.05
C GLU A 83 -10.93 0.85 0.69
N SER A 84 -11.01 2.15 0.93
CA SER A 84 -12.17 2.97 0.61
C SER A 84 -11.97 3.62 -0.75
N THR A 85 -12.95 3.46 -1.64
CA THR A 85 -13.00 4.10 -2.95
C THR A 85 -13.69 5.45 -2.87
#